data_AF-A0A9D7U103-F1
#
_entry.id   AF-A0A9D7U103-F1
#
_cell.length_a   1.000
_cell.length_b   1.000
_cell.length_c   1.000
_cell.angle_alpha   90.00
_cell.angle_beta   90.00
_cell.angle_gamma   90.00
#
_symmetry.space_group_name_H-M   'P 1'
#
loop_
_entity.id
_entity.type
_entity.pdbx_description
1 polymer ?
#
loop_
_entity_poly.entity_id
_entity_poly.type
_entity_poly.pdbx_seq_one_letter_code
_entity_poly.pdbx_strand_id
1 'polypeptide(L)' 'MKELTFPVFQIIGVYDTFVTFQDALSQSVLPKKPNVLLLDDVAHAGMLESPQMCADFINNFLSKIA' A
#
# COMPACT_ATOMS: atom_id res chain seq x y z
N MET A 1 12.36 -9.73 13.62
CA MET A 1 11.94 -9.76 12.21
C MET A 1 13.16 -9.54 11.33
N LYS A 2 13.24 -10.19 10.17
CA LYS A 2 14.34 -9.95 9.21
C LYS A 2 14.16 -8.57 8.57
N GLU A 3 15.23 -7.80 8.41
CA GLU A 3 15.17 -6.53 7.68
C GLU A 3 14.71 -6.79 6.23
N LEU A 4 13.74 -6.00 5.77
CA LEU A 4 13.32 -6.00 4.37
C LEU A 4 14.38 -5.25 3.55
N THR A 5 15.10 -5.97 2.70
CA THR A 5 16.18 -5.42 1.86
C THR A 5 15.72 -4.99 0.47
N PHE A 6 14.45 -5.21 0.14
CA PHE A 6 13.84 -4.83 -1.13
C PHE A 6 12.82 -3.69 -0.93
N PRO A 7 12.57 -2.87 -1.97
CA PRO A 7 11.54 -1.85 -1.93
C PRO A 7 10.15 -2.46 -1.69
N VAL A 8 9.38 -1.86 -0.79
CA VAL A 8 8.01 -2.29 -0.49
C VAL A 8 7.06 -1.14 -0.78
N PHE A 9 5.95 -1.47 -1.44
CA PHE A 9 4.81 -0.58 -1.67
C PHE A 9 3.56 -1.21 -1.08
N GLN A 10 2.83 -0.45 -0.28
CA GLN A 10 1.62 -0.90 0.42
C GLN A 10 0.43 -0.05 -0.01
N ILE A 11 -0.67 -0.71 -0.37
CA ILE A 11 -1.96 -0.08 -0.68
C ILE A 11 -2.90 -0.39 0.48
N ILE A 12 -3.57 0.63 1.02
CA ILE A 12 -4.42 0.53 2.21
C ILE A 12 -5.75 1.22 1.91
N GLY A 13 -6.87 0.53 2.10
CA GLY A 13 -8.20 1.15 2.07
C GLY A 13 -8.64 1.60 3.47
N VAL A 14 -9.17 2.82 3.58
CA VAL A 14 -9.62 3.39 4.85
C VAL A 14 -10.85 2.66 5.41
N TYR A 15 -11.67 2.06 4.55
CA TYR A 15 -12.89 1.35 4.92
C TYR A 15 -12.71 -0.18 5.05
N ASP A 16 -11.47 -0.67 5.08
CA ASP A 16 -11.18 -2.09 5.26
C ASP A 16 -11.63 -2.55 6.66
N THR A 17 -12.63 -3.45 6.69
CA THR A 17 -13.16 -4.04 7.92
C THR A 17 -12.47 -5.35 8.32
N PHE A 18 -11.62 -5.90 7.45
CA PHE A 18 -10.87 -7.13 7.67
C PHE A 18 -9.49 -6.83 8.27
N VAL A 19 -8.81 -5.79 7.78
CA VAL A 19 -7.58 -5.24 8.35
C VAL A 19 -7.76 -3.74 8.52
N THR A 20 -7.75 -3.24 9.77
CA THR A 20 -7.95 -1.80 9.99
C THR A 20 -6.83 -0.99 9.36
N PHE A 21 -7.15 0.19 8.83
CA PHE A 21 -6.13 1.03 8.19
C PHE A 21 -5.03 1.43 9.18
N GLN A 22 -5.34 1.57 10.48
CA GLN A 22 -4.37 1.87 11.52
C GLN A 22 -3.38 0.72 11.70
N ASP A 23 -3.85 -0.52 11.74
CA ASP A 23 -2.98 -1.70 11.84
C ASP A 23 -2.11 -1.84 10.58
N ALA A 24 -2.68 -1.63 9.40
CA ALA A 24 -1.94 -1.65 8.14
C ALA A 24 -0.87 -0.54 8.10
N LEU A 25 -1.22 0.68 8.52
CA LEU A 25 -0.30 1.81 8.57
C LEU A 25 0.81 1.59 9.60
N SER A 26 0.53 0.94 10.72
CA SER A 26 1.56 0.58 11.71
C SER A 26 2.62 -0.38 11.15
N GLN A 27 2.29 -1.19 10.16
CA GLN A 27 3.24 -2.07 9.48
C GLN A 27 4.05 -1.33 8.41
N SER A 28 3.51 -0.24 7.88
CA SER A 28 4.17 0.53 6.83
C SER A 28 5.48 1.17 7.27
N VAL A 29 5.75 1.32 8.57
CA VAL A 29 7.02 1.86 9.10
C VAL A 29 8.13 0.81 9.22
N LEU A 30 7.84 -0.48 8.98
CA LEU A 30 8.83 -1.56 9.07
C LEU A 30 9.92 -1.48 7.98
N PRO A 31 9.62 -1.16 6.71
CA PRO A 31 10.64 -0.91 5.69
C PRO A 31 11.40 0.41 5.93
N LYS A 32 12.70 0.45 5.63
CA LYS A 32 13.54 1.67 5.76
C LYS A 32 13.06 2.84 4.87
N LYS A 33 12.38 2.54 3.76
CA LYS A 33 11.83 3.51 2.81
C LYS A 33 10.37 3.14 2.54
N PRO A 34 9.42 3.62 3.36
CA PRO A 34 8.02 3.30 3.20
C PRO A 34 7.44 3.95 1.95
N ASN A 35 6.73 3.17 1.14
CA ASN A 35 5.89 3.69 0.05
C ASN A 35 4.47 3.23 0.34
N VAL A 36 3.55 4.18 0.55
CA VAL A 36 2.18 3.87 0.97
C VAL A 36 1.21 4.68 0.12
N LEU A 37 0.15 4.00 -0.34
CA LEU A 37 -1.04 4.62 -0.90
C LEU A 37 -2.20 4.34 0.05
N LEU A 38 -2.77 5.40 0.62
CA LEU A 38 -4.00 5.34 1.42
C LEU A 38 -5.16 5.80 0.54
N LEU A 39 -6.15 4.93 0.39
CA LEU A 39 -7.35 5.15 -0.42
C LEU A 39 -8.53 5.46 0.51
N ASP A 40 -9.06 6.67 0.44
CA ASP A 40 -10.08 7.19 1.36
C ASP A 40 -11.52 6.84 0.96
N ASP A 41 -11.71 6.14 -0.16
CA ASP A 41 -13.00 5.69 -0.70
C ASP A 41 -13.08 4.16 -0.93
N VAL A 42 -12.10 3.40 -0.42
CA VAL A 42 -11.92 1.97 -0.70
C VAL A 42 -11.87 1.12 0.57
N ALA A 43 -12.37 -0.12 0.50
CA ALA A 43 -12.30 -1.12 1.55
C ALA A 43 -11.09 -2.06 1.37
N HIS A 44 -11.29 -3.38 1.43
CA HIS A 44 -10.21 -4.36 1.49
C HIS A 44 -9.54 -4.63 0.15
N ALA A 45 -10.32 -4.64 -0.94
CA ALA A 45 -9.91 -5.13 -2.24
C ALA A 45 -9.59 -3.97 -3.19
N GLY A 46 -8.64 -3.10 -2.81
CA GLY A 46 -8.37 -1.87 -3.57
C GLY A 46 -8.05 -2.07 -5.06
N MET A 47 -7.42 -3.18 -5.43
CA MET A 47 -7.16 -3.52 -6.85
C MET A 47 -8.45 -3.80 -7.65
N LEU A 48 -9.53 -4.19 -6.99
CA LEU A 48 -10.85 -4.43 -7.59
C LEU A 48 -11.74 -3.18 -7.49
N GLU A 49 -11.69 -2.50 -6.35
CA GLU A 49 -12.54 -1.33 -6.05
C GLU A 49 -12.05 -0.07 -6.77
N SER A 50 -10.73 0.11 -6.90
CA SER A 50 -10.10 1.26 -7.56
C SER A 50 -8.93 0.81 -8.46
N PRO A 51 -9.20 0.02 -9.52
CA PRO A 51 -8.17 -0.64 -10.33
C PRO A 51 -7.24 0.35 -11.04
N GLN A 52 -7.80 1.44 -11.58
CA GLN A 52 -7.02 2.42 -12.33
C GLN A 52 -6.06 3.19 -11.42
N MET A 53 -6.56 3.66 -10.26
CA MET A 53 -5.72 4.38 -9.30
C MET A 53 -4.60 3.46 -8.79
N CYS A 54 -4.91 2.22 -8.45
CA CYS A 54 -3.88 1.28 -8.02
C CYS A 54 -2.85 1.01 -9.12
N ALA A 55 -3.29 0.80 -10.36
CA ALA A 55 -2.38 0.57 -11.49
C ALA A 55 -1.44 1.76 -11.72
N ASP A 56 -1.95 3.00 -11.68
CA ASP A 56 -1.16 4.21 -11.88
C ASP A 56 -0.06 4.36 -10.81
N PHE A 57 -0.40 4.11 -9.55
CA PHE A 57 0.57 4.18 -8.45
C PHE A 57 1.57 3.03 -8.47
N ILE A 58 1.14 1.81 -8.84
CA ILE A 58 2.06 0.69 -9.03
C ILE A 58 3.06 1.00 -10.14
N ASN A 59 2.60 1.52 -11.28
CA ASN A 59 3.49 1.89 -12.39
C ASN A 59 4.48 2.99 -11.98
N ASN A 60 4.03 4.02 -11.25
CA ASN A 60 4.89 5.07 -10.72
C ASN A 60 5.90 4.54 -9.68
N PHE A 61 5.53 3.55 -8.87
CA PHE A 61 6.46 2.90 -7.97
C PHE A 61 7.51 2.08 -8.74
N LEU A 62 7.07 1.28 -9.72
CA LEU A 62 7.95 0.49 -10.57
C LEU A 62 8.97 1.36 -11.33
N SER A 63 8.56 2.52 -11.86
CA SER A 63 9.46 3.44 -12.55
C SER A 63 10.54 4.08 -11.65
N LYS A 64 10.37 4.02 -10.33
CA LYS A 64 11.34 4.56 -9.35
C LYS A 64 12.32 3.50 -8.83
N ILE A 65 12.06 2.23 -9.09
CA ILE A 65 12.90 1.10 -8.65
C ILE A 65 13.62 0.40 -9.80
N ALA A 66 13.21 0.65 -11.05
CA ALA A 66 13.92 0.27 -12.27
C ALA A 66 15.16 1.14 -12.51
#